data_AF-A0A516KEB2-F1
#
_entry.id   AF-A0A516KEB2-F1
#
_cell.length_a   1.000
_cell.length_b   1.000
_cell.length_c   1.000
_cell.angle_alpha   90.00
_cell.angle_beta   90.00
_cell.angle_gamma   90.00
#
_symmetry.space_group_name_H-M   'P 1'
#
loop_
_entity.id
_entity.type
_entity.pdbx_description
1 polymer ?
#
loop_
_entity_poly.entity_id
_entity_poly.type
_entity_poly.pdbx_seq_one_letter_code
_entity_poly.pdbx_strand_id
1 'polypeptide(L)'
;MRWKVVIFSLVMPGLGQWLNKQYLKSIFFICIEHILNRLAYINKALYFDLNGLHEEALSIVNVEYAMFYPGIYVLCALDSLLHVKETNNSVFLYWFALAGLLGTVGVIYARFVPVPVFSVGLMMVIFILIGTFHCTKINHSTELT
;
A
#
# COMPACT_ATOMS: atom_id res chain seq x y z
N MET A 1 10.65 -5.57 14.29
CA MET A 1 11.18 -5.51 12.91
C MET A 1 10.07 -5.38 11.84
N ARG A 2 8.97 -6.14 11.94
CA ARG A 2 7.82 -6.12 11.01
C ARG A 2 7.22 -4.74 10.74
N TRP A 3 6.90 -3.99 11.79
CA TRP A 3 6.38 -2.62 11.65
C TRP A 3 7.31 -1.70 10.85
N LYS A 4 8.62 -1.80 11.07
CA LYS A 4 9.60 -0.94 10.37
C LYS A 4 9.54 -1.16 8.87
N VAL A 5 9.57 -2.42 8.40
CA VAL A 5 9.58 -2.70 6.97
C VAL A 5 8.26 -2.33 6.30
N VAL A 6 7.12 -2.53 6.97
CA VAL A 6 5.81 -2.16 6.43
C VAL A 6 5.67 -0.65 6.36
N ILE A 7 6.00 0.09 7.42
CA ILE A 7 5.91 1.55 7.43
C ILE A 7 6.81 2.15 6.33
N PHE A 8 8.02 1.64 6.15
CA PHE A 8 8.90 2.11 5.08
C PHE A 8 8.34 1.77 3.68
N SER A 9 7.77 0.59 3.48
CA SER A 9 7.04 0.26 2.24
C SER A 9 5.82 1.15 2.00
N LEU A 10 5.16 1.64 3.06
CA LEU A 10 4.05 2.58 2.97
C LEU A 10 4.47 4.03 2.75
N VAL A 11 5.70 4.40 3.10
CA VAL A 11 6.27 5.72 2.77
C VAL A 11 6.69 5.75 1.30
N MET A 12 7.34 4.68 0.85
CA MET A 12 7.71 4.51 -0.54
C MET A 12 7.88 3.01 -0.83
N PRO A 13 7.06 2.45 -1.72
CA PRO A 13 7.21 1.07 -2.17
C PRO A 13 8.65 0.75 -2.60
N GLY A 14 9.20 -0.34 -2.04
CA GLY A 14 10.60 -0.75 -2.22
C GLY A 14 11.51 -0.46 -1.03
N LEU A 15 11.18 0.47 -0.13
CA LEU A 15 12.02 0.74 1.05
C LEU A 15 11.98 -0.38 2.10
N GLY A 16 10.88 -1.11 2.25
CA GLY A 16 10.84 -2.29 3.13
C GLY A 16 11.78 -3.40 2.64
N GLN A 17 11.85 -3.62 1.34
CA GLN A 17 12.80 -4.55 0.71
C GLN A 17 14.25 -4.09 0.92
N TRP A 18 14.50 -2.78 0.87
CA TRP A 18 15.81 -2.21 1.20
C TRP A 18 16.24 -2.58 2.62
N LEU A 19 15.35 -2.41 3.59
CA LEU A 19 15.62 -2.78 4.99
C LEU A 19 15.85 -4.29 5.18
N ASN A 20 15.26 -5.12 4.32
CA ASN A 20 15.50 -6.56 4.27
C ASN A 20 16.78 -6.94 3.50
N LYS A 21 17.59 -5.97 3.05
CA LYS A 21 18.80 -6.16 2.21
C LYS A 21 18.51 -6.77 0.84
N GLN A 22 17.28 -6.65 0.35
CA GLN A 22 16.85 -7.13 -0.97
C GLN A 22 16.96 -6.00 -2.01
N TYR A 23 18.19 -5.53 -2.25
CA TYR A 23 18.44 -4.30 -3.03
C TYR A 23 17.90 -4.35 -4.46
N LEU A 24 18.00 -5.50 -5.15
CA LEU A 24 17.49 -5.63 -6.51
C LEU A 24 15.96 -5.47 -6.57
N LYS A 25 15.23 -6.14 -5.66
CA LYS A 25 13.77 -5.98 -5.53
C LYS A 25 13.42 -4.54 -5.15
N SER A 26 14.17 -3.95 -4.24
CA SER A 26 13.96 -2.58 -3.78
C SER A 26 14.04 -1.58 -4.94
N ILE A 27 15.12 -1.61 -5.71
CA ILE A 27 15.31 -0.72 -6.87
C ILE A 27 14.19 -0.95 -7.89
N PHE A 28 13.84 -2.20 -8.16
CA PHE A 28 12.74 -2.54 -9.08
C PHE A 28 11.41 -1.92 -8.64
N PHE A 29 11.03 -2.07 -7.36
CA PHE A 29 9.79 -1.51 -6.84
C PHE A 29 9.81 0.02 -6.81
N ILE A 30 10.93 0.65 -6.46
CA ILE A 30 11.06 2.12 -6.48
C ILE A 30 10.88 2.68 -7.91
N CYS A 31 11.44 1.99 -8.91
CA CYS A 31 11.27 2.37 -10.31
C CYS A 31 9.81 2.22 -10.77
N ILE A 32 9.16 1.09 -10.46
CA ILE A 32 7.75 0.86 -10.79
C ILE A 32 6.86 1.91 -10.13
N GLU A 33 7.11 2.21 -8.85
CA GLU A 33 6.38 3.22 -8.11
C GLU A 33 6.45 4.58 -8.81
N HIS A 34 7.65 5.02 -9.20
CA HIS A 34 7.81 6.27 -9.94
C HIS A 34 7.11 6.25 -11.30
N ILE A 35 7.22 5.15 -12.05
CA ILE A 35 6.58 5.02 -13.37
C ILE A 35 5.05 5.10 -13.21
N LEU A 36 4.46 4.29 -12.33
CA LEU A 36 3.02 4.29 -12.11
C LEU A 36 2.53 5.63 -11.56
N ASN A 37 3.22 6.22 -10.59
CA ASN A 37 2.85 7.52 -10.04
C ASN A 37 2.82 8.62 -11.13
N ARG A 38 3.80 8.59 -12.06
CA ARG A 38 3.89 9.53 -13.17
C ARG A 38 2.82 9.30 -14.24
N LEU A 39 2.53 8.05 -14.58
CA LEU A 39 1.50 7.72 -15.58
C LEU A 39 0.08 7.97 -15.05
N ALA A 40 -0.15 7.69 -13.76
CA ALA A 40 -1.44 7.89 -13.09
C ALA A 40 -1.65 9.31 -12.53
N TYR A 41 -0.61 10.13 -12.47
CA TYR A 41 -0.60 11.46 -11.82
C TYR A 41 -0.98 11.44 -10.32
N ILE A 42 -0.72 10.33 -9.61
CA ILE A 42 -1.16 10.13 -8.22
C ILE A 42 -0.68 11.26 -7.29
N ASN A 43 0.61 11.60 -7.28
CA ASN A 43 1.11 12.64 -6.37
C ASN A 43 0.50 14.03 -6.66
N LYS A 44 0.25 14.33 -7.94
CA LYS A 44 -0.35 15.61 -8.33
C LYS A 44 -1.83 15.67 -7.96
N ALA A 45 -2.54 14.55 -8.15
CA ALA A 45 -3.92 14.44 -7.72
C ALA A 45 -4.07 14.50 -6.20
N LEU A 46 -3.21 13.79 -5.46
CA LEU A 46 -3.17 13.84 -4.00
C LEU A 46 -2.88 15.26 -3.48
N TYR A 47 -1.99 16.00 -4.15
CA TYR A 47 -1.75 17.41 -3.85
C TYR A 47 -3.03 18.24 -3.98
N PHE A 48 -3.75 18.14 -5.11
CA PHE A 48 -5.00 18.87 -5.28
C PHE A 48 -6.04 18.48 -4.24
N ASP A 49 -6.19 17.18 -4.01
CA ASP A 49 -7.18 16.63 -3.10
C ASP A 49 -6.98 17.10 -1.65
N LEU A 50 -5.73 17.10 -1.18
CA LEU A 50 -5.36 17.61 0.14
C LEU A 50 -5.51 19.12 0.30
N ASN A 51 -5.54 19.88 -0.81
CA ASN A 51 -5.79 21.32 -0.80
C ASN A 51 -7.28 21.67 -1.00
N GLY A 52 -8.18 20.67 -0.97
CA GLY A 52 -9.62 20.88 -1.14
C GLY A 52 -10.08 20.99 -2.60
N LEU A 53 -9.16 20.80 -3.55
CA LEU A 53 -9.40 20.87 -5.00
C LEU A 53 -9.76 19.47 -5.54
N HIS A 54 -10.89 18.93 -5.07
CA HIS A 54 -11.27 17.53 -5.28
C HIS A 54 -11.64 17.23 -6.74
N GLU A 55 -12.31 18.17 -7.42
CA GLU A 55 -12.67 18.01 -8.83
C GLU A 55 -11.43 18.06 -9.72
N GLU A 56 -10.47 18.94 -9.42
CA GLU A 56 -9.19 18.99 -10.11
C GLU A 56 -8.40 17.69 -9.89
N ALA A 57 -8.42 17.15 -8.67
CA ALA A 57 -7.80 15.86 -8.35
C ALA A 57 -8.41 14.74 -9.22
N LEU A 58 -9.74 14.63 -9.29
CA LEU A 58 -10.42 13.62 -10.10
C LEU A 58 -10.17 13.80 -11.59
N SER A 59 -10.09 15.05 -12.07
CA SER A 59 -9.89 15.36 -13.49
C SER A 59 -8.49 15.00 -14.00
N ILE A 60 -7.47 15.00 -13.12
CA ILE A 60 -6.08 14.77 -13.52
C ILE A 60 -5.61 13.33 -13.31
N VAL A 61 -6.25 12.57 -12.40
CA VAL A 61 -5.92 11.15 -12.21
C VAL A 61 -6.17 10.40 -13.50
N ASN A 62 -5.14 9.71 -14.00
CA ASN A 62 -5.37 8.70 -15.02
C ASN A 62 -5.78 7.39 -14.33
N VAL A 63 -7.09 7.11 -14.36
CA VAL A 63 -7.73 5.98 -13.68
C VAL A 63 -7.18 4.63 -14.16
N GLU A 64 -6.85 4.48 -15.45
CA GLU A 64 -6.36 3.22 -16.01
C GLU A 64 -5.06 2.76 -15.33
N TYR A 65 -4.11 3.68 -15.13
CA TYR A 65 -2.88 3.40 -14.41
C TYR A 65 -3.10 3.39 -12.89
N ALA A 66 -4.00 4.24 -12.37
CA ALA A 66 -4.27 4.33 -10.94
C ALA A 66 -4.85 3.02 -10.37
N MET A 67 -5.62 2.26 -11.15
CA MET A 67 -6.20 0.99 -10.70
C MET A 67 -5.14 -0.07 -10.32
N PHE A 68 -3.94 0.00 -10.90
CA PHE A 68 -2.82 -0.89 -10.56
C PHE A 68 -2.07 -0.47 -9.29
N TYR A 69 -2.18 0.81 -8.90
CA TYR A 69 -1.41 1.38 -7.81
C TYR A 69 -1.70 0.70 -6.46
N PRO A 70 -2.97 0.46 -6.04
CA PRO A 70 -3.27 -0.27 -4.80
C PRO A 70 -2.64 -1.66 -4.74
N GLY A 71 -2.67 -2.40 -5.86
CA GLY A 71 -2.10 -3.74 -5.94
C GLY A 71 -0.59 -3.75 -5.71
N ILE A 72 0.14 -2.82 -6.35
CA ILE A 72 1.59 -2.67 -6.17
C ILE A 72 1.92 -2.24 -4.74
N TYR A 73 1.15 -1.32 -4.16
CA TYR A 73 1.35 -0.85 -2.80
C TYR A 73 1.23 -1.98 -1.77
N VAL A 74 0.15 -2.75 -1.87
CA VAL A 74 -0.12 -3.91 -1.03
C VAL A 74 0.95 -4.98 -1.24
N LEU A 75 1.33 -5.26 -2.49
CA LEU A 75 2.38 -6.23 -2.81
C LEU A 75 3.70 -5.86 -2.14
N CYS A 76 4.14 -4.61 -2.23
CA CYS A 76 5.40 -4.16 -1.64
C CYS A 76 5.38 -4.26 -0.11
N ALA A 77 4.28 -3.83 0.52
CA ALA A 77 4.10 -3.95 1.96
C ALA A 77 4.12 -5.42 2.41
N LEU A 78 3.36 -6.28 1.73
CA LEU A 78 3.26 -7.71 2.03
C LEU A 78 4.60 -8.45 1.81
N ASP A 79 5.24 -8.26 0.65
CA ASP A 79 6.54 -8.86 0.35
C ASP A 79 7.57 -8.46 1.40
N SER A 80 7.61 -7.17 1.80
CA SER A 80 8.54 -6.73 2.84
C SER A 80 8.27 -7.41 4.19
N LEU A 81 6.99 -7.62 4.55
CA LEU A 81 6.59 -8.26 5.79
C LEU A 81 6.97 -9.75 5.83
N LEU A 82 6.74 -10.47 4.73
CA LEU A 82 7.03 -11.91 4.62
C LEU A 82 8.53 -12.22 4.76
N HIS A 83 9.40 -11.30 4.37
CA HIS A 83 10.85 -11.49 4.43
C HIS A 83 11.50 -11.11 5.78
N VAL A 84 10.75 -10.69 6.79
CA VAL A 84 11.30 -10.36 8.12
C VAL A 84 11.57 -11.62 8.98
N LYS A 85 10.78 -12.69 8.82
CA LYS A 85 11.01 -14.07 9.32
C LYS A 85 9.74 -14.89 9.10
N GLU A 86 9.90 -16.20 8.97
CA GLU A 86 8.82 -17.14 8.69
C GLU A 86 7.65 -17.02 9.66
N THR A 87 6.45 -17.04 9.10
CA THR A 87 5.19 -17.09 9.82
C THR A 87 4.48 -18.35 9.38
N ASN A 88 4.08 -19.19 10.35
CA ASN A 88 3.35 -20.43 10.07
C ASN A 88 1.86 -20.21 9.80
N ASN A 89 1.38 -18.96 9.88
CA ASN A 89 -0.03 -18.65 9.76
C ASN A 89 -0.29 -17.54 8.74
N SER A 90 -1.10 -17.87 7.73
CA SER A 90 -1.41 -16.99 6.60
C SER A 90 -2.71 -16.20 6.74
N VAL A 91 -3.39 -16.23 7.89
CA VAL A 91 -4.68 -15.53 8.11
C VAL A 91 -4.55 -14.02 7.90
N PHE A 92 -3.39 -13.42 8.20
CA PHE A 92 -3.20 -11.99 7.98
C PHE A 92 -3.22 -11.60 6.49
N LEU A 93 -2.98 -12.52 5.56
CA LEU A 93 -2.98 -12.26 4.12
C LEU A 93 -4.33 -11.75 3.61
N TYR A 94 -5.44 -12.19 4.23
CA TYR A 94 -6.78 -11.73 3.88
C TYR A 94 -6.93 -10.21 4.05
N TRP A 95 -6.28 -9.61 5.04
CA TRP A 95 -6.30 -8.16 5.25
C TRP A 95 -5.56 -7.41 4.14
N PHE A 96 -4.45 -7.96 3.65
CA PHE A 96 -3.69 -7.38 2.53
C PHE A 96 -4.50 -7.50 1.22
N ALA A 97 -5.08 -8.67 0.94
CA ALA A 97 -5.93 -8.86 -0.22
C ALA A 97 -7.14 -7.90 -0.20
N LEU A 98 -7.80 -7.76 0.95
CA LEU A 98 -8.91 -6.83 1.13
C LEU A 98 -8.47 -5.38 0.93
N ALA A 99 -7.30 -4.98 1.44
CA ALA A 99 -6.75 -3.63 1.23
C ALA A 99 -6.59 -3.31 -0.27
N GLY A 100 -6.07 -4.26 -1.05
CA GLY A 100 -5.85 -4.10 -2.49
C GLY A 100 -7.17 -3.99 -3.25
N LEU A 101 -8.12 -4.89 -2.96
CA LEU A 101 -9.45 -4.88 -3.57
C LEU A 101 -10.21 -3.59 -3.26
N LEU A 102 -10.25 -3.18 -1.99
CA LEU A 102 -10.90 -1.94 -1.59
C LEU A 102 -10.20 -0.71 -2.16
N GLY A 103 -8.88 -0.73 -2.29
CA GLY A 103 -8.13 0.34 -2.95
C GLY A 103 -8.53 0.47 -4.42
N THR A 104 -8.55 -0.63 -5.20
CA THR A 104 -8.92 -0.58 -6.62
C THR A 104 -10.39 -0.21 -6.83
N VAL A 105 -11.30 -0.77 -6.02
CA VAL A 105 -12.71 -0.35 -6.03
C VAL A 105 -12.84 1.12 -5.64
N GLY A 106 -12.08 1.57 -4.64
CA GLY A 106 -12.03 2.96 -4.21
C GLY A 106 -11.58 3.90 -5.32
N VAL A 107 -10.56 3.52 -6.11
CA VAL A 107 -10.13 4.29 -7.30
C VAL A 107 -11.26 4.38 -8.33
N ILE A 108 -11.97 3.29 -8.62
CA ILE A 108 -13.08 3.29 -9.59
C ILE A 108 -14.24 4.19 -9.13
N TYR A 109 -14.58 4.13 -7.85
CA TYR A 109 -15.70 4.88 -7.26
C TYR A 109 -15.28 6.20 -6.60
N ALA A 110 -14.05 6.68 -6.87
CA ALA A 110 -13.45 7.81 -6.18
C ALA A 110 -14.34 9.06 -6.20
N ARG A 111 -15.06 9.30 -7.30
CA ARG A 111 -15.98 10.46 -7.45
C ARG A 111 -17.09 10.56 -6.40
N PHE A 112 -17.42 9.45 -5.71
CA PHE A 112 -18.45 9.42 -4.68
C PHE A 112 -17.89 9.54 -3.26
N VAL A 113 -16.57 9.60 -3.12
CA VAL A 113 -15.87 9.61 -1.84
C VAL A 113 -15.48 11.05 -1.48
N PRO A 114 -15.74 11.53 -0.26
CA PRO A 114 -15.22 12.82 0.19
C PRO A 114 -13.70 12.76 0.29
N VAL A 115 -13.00 13.75 -0.28
CA VAL A 115 -11.54 13.77 -0.37
C VAL A 115 -11.01 12.50 -1.09
N PRO A 116 -11.36 12.31 -2.38
CA PRO A 116 -11.30 11.04 -3.10
C PRO A 116 -9.98 10.28 -3.03
N VAL A 117 -8.87 10.92 -3.37
CA VAL A 117 -7.55 10.28 -3.53
C VAL A 117 -6.97 9.94 -2.15
N PHE A 118 -7.02 10.89 -1.22
CA PHE A 118 -6.49 10.72 0.13
C PHE A 118 -7.28 9.67 0.91
N SER A 119 -8.61 9.73 0.88
CA SER A 119 -9.48 8.79 1.62
C SER A 119 -9.30 7.36 1.14
N VAL A 120 -9.21 7.15 -0.18
CA VAL A 120 -8.95 5.81 -0.76
C VAL A 120 -7.58 5.29 -0.34
N GLY A 121 -6.54 6.13 -0.41
CA GLY A 121 -5.19 5.77 0.05
C GLY A 121 -5.15 5.43 1.55
N LEU A 122 -5.79 6.25 2.38
CA LEU A 122 -5.85 6.06 3.83
C LEU A 122 -6.58 4.76 4.21
N MET A 123 -7.70 4.47 3.54
CA MET A 123 -8.45 3.23 3.75
C MET A 123 -7.55 2.01 3.50
N MET A 124 -6.81 1.99 2.38
CA MET A 124 -5.88 0.90 2.07
C MET A 124 -4.79 0.76 3.14
N VAL A 125 -4.20 1.89 3.58
CA VAL A 125 -3.18 1.90 4.64
C VAL A 125 -3.72 1.28 5.93
N ILE A 126 -4.94 1.64 6.34
CA ILE A 126 -5.56 1.11 7.57
C ILE A 126 -5.63 -0.43 7.53
N PHE A 127 -6.10 -1.02 6.44
CA PHE A 127 -6.19 -2.48 6.32
C PHE A 127 -4.82 -3.17 6.29
N ILE A 128 -3.80 -2.55 5.67
CA ILE A 128 -2.42 -3.04 5.71
C ILE A 128 -1.89 -3.06 7.16
N LEU A 129 -2.16 -2.01 7.93
CA LEU A 129 -1.75 -1.93 9.34
C LEU A 129 -2.48 -2.97 10.21
N ILE A 130 -3.78 -3.19 9.98
CA ILE A 130 -4.56 -4.26 10.64
C ILE A 130 -3.96 -5.64 10.34
N GLY A 131 -3.61 -5.90 9.08
CA GLY A 131 -2.93 -7.14 8.67
C GLY A 131 -1.58 -7.32 9.37
N THR A 132 -0.80 -6.25 9.43
CA THR A 132 0.50 -6.25 10.11
C THR A 132 0.37 -6.51 11.61
N PHE A 133 -0.66 -5.95 12.25
CA PHE A 133 -0.97 -6.19 13.65
C PHE A 133 -1.35 -7.65 13.90
N HIS A 134 -2.25 -8.23 13.10
CA HIS A 134 -2.64 -9.64 13.21
C HIS A 134 -1.46 -10.58 13.02
N CYS A 135 -0.62 -10.33 12.01
CA CYS A 135 0.63 -11.08 11.78
C CYS A 135 1.53 -11.07 13.03
N THR A 136 1.63 -9.91 13.70
CA THR A 136 2.44 -9.74 14.91
C THR A 136 1.87 -10.51 16.11
N LYS A 137 0.54 -10.49 16.32
CA LYS A 137 -0.09 -11.20 17.45
C LYS A 137 0.01 -12.72 17.34
N ILE A 138 -0.21 -13.28 16.14
CA ILE A 138 -0.25 -14.74 15.95
C ILE A 138 1.10 -15.39 16.28
N ASN A 139 2.23 -14.72 16.01
CA ASN A 139 3.55 -15.27 16.32
C ASN A 139 3.87 -15.25 17.81
N HIS A 140 3.36 -14.27 18.56
CA HIS A 140 3.56 -14.23 20.02
C HIS A 140 2.91 -15.44 20.71
N SER A 141 1.76 -15.92 20.21
CA SER A 141 1.13 -17.14 20.73
C SER A 141 1.90 -18.42 20.41
N THR A 142 2.59 -18.50 19.28
CA THR A 142 3.37 -19.70 18.91
C THR A 142 4.74 -19.78 19.58
N GLU A 143 5.29 -18.67 20.11
CA GLU A 143 6.54 -18.70 20.90
C GLU A 143 6.30 -19.07 22.37
N LEU A 144 5.03 -19.12 22.82
CA LEU A 144 4.61 -19.43 24.20
C LEU A 144 4.08 -20.87 24.38
N THR A 145 4.08 -21.68 23.32
CA THR A 145 3.67 -23.10 23.30
C THR A 145 4.86 -23.98 22.96
#